data_AF-A0A5B9YJL5-F1
#
_entry.id   AF-A0A5B9YJL5-F1
#
_cell.length_a   1.000
_cell.length_b   1.000
_cell.length_c   1.000
_cell.angle_alpha   90.00
_cell.angle_beta   90.00
_cell.angle_gamma   90.00
#
_symmetry.space_group_name_H-M   'P 1'
#
loop_
_entity.id
_entity.type
_entity.pdbx_description
1 polymer ?
#
loop_
_entity_poly.entity_id
_entity_poly.type
_entity_poly.pdbx_seq_one_letter_code
_entity_poly.pdbx_strand_id
1 'polypeptide(L)'
;MSTSVIKGKERVRKGLIGMLVTSLFCIIFAIIYNHFGHGVYSVYMTYMFLFPLILGSGVYGLVLILPQMKGISRLPFNLYNSGIATLTVGSLLKGIFEIAGTSSPYVVVYWLVGTLMIVFSVLIAMRQRIVN
;
A
#
# COMPACT_ATOMS: atom_id res chain seq x y z
N MET A 1 -1.99 -13.98 -29.66
CA MET A 1 -1.53 -13.27 -28.44
C MET A 1 -2.66 -13.30 -27.40
N SER A 2 -2.52 -13.99 -26.27
CA SER A 2 -3.64 -14.28 -25.35
C SER A 2 -4.18 -13.04 -24.61
N THR A 3 -5.50 -12.88 -24.59
CA THR A 3 -6.24 -11.75 -23.98
C THR A 3 -6.01 -11.61 -22.46
N SER A 4 -5.59 -12.68 -21.79
CA SER A 4 -5.24 -12.68 -20.35
C SER A 4 -3.97 -11.88 -20.03
N VAL A 5 -2.98 -11.91 -20.93
CA VAL A 5 -1.69 -11.22 -20.74
C VAL A 5 -1.84 -9.70 -20.83
N ILE A 6 -2.67 -9.24 -21.77
CA ILE A 6 -2.96 -7.81 -21.97
C ILE A 6 -3.67 -7.23 -20.73
N LYS A 7 -4.70 -7.93 -20.22
CA LYS A 7 -5.45 -7.51 -19.02
C LYS A 7 -4.58 -7.47 -17.75
N GLY A 8 -3.56 -8.32 -17.64
CA GLY A 8 -2.63 -8.33 -16.50
C GLY A 8 -1.79 -7.06 -16.43
N LYS A 9 -1.17 -6.65 -17.55
CA LYS A 9 -0.32 -5.46 -17.62
C LYS A 9 -1.10 -4.17 -17.36
N GLU A 10 -2.31 -4.06 -17.90
CA GLU A 10 -3.20 -2.92 -17.66
C GLU A 10 -3.57 -2.79 -16.17
N ARG A 11 -3.83 -3.93 -15.50
CA ARG A 11 -4.16 -3.94 -14.07
C ARG A 11 -3.01 -3.41 -13.21
N VAL A 12 -1.79 -3.89 -13.45
CA VAL A 12 -0.59 -3.42 -12.73
C VAL A 12 -0.38 -1.91 -12.97
N ARG A 13 -0.58 -1.43 -14.21
CA ARG A 13 -0.49 0.00 -14.53
C ARG A 13 -1.52 0.83 -13.77
N LYS A 14 -2.79 0.39 -13.72
CA LYS A 14 -3.84 1.06 -12.94
C LYS A 14 -3.52 1.05 -11.44
N GLY A 15 -2.99 -0.05 -10.92
CA GLY A 15 -2.50 -0.15 -9.54
C GLY A 15 -1.40 0.84 -9.22
N LEU A 16 -0.40 0.95 -10.11
CA LEU A 16 0.71 1.89 -9.97
C LEU A 16 0.21 3.34 -9.93
N ILE A 17 -0.66 3.73 -10.86
CA ILE A 17 -1.23 5.08 -10.90
C ILE A 17 -2.04 5.34 -9.63
N GLY A 18 -2.86 4.38 -9.20
CA GLY A 18 -3.64 4.49 -7.95
C GLY A 18 -2.75 4.74 -6.74
N MET A 19 -1.66 3.97 -6.60
CA MET A 19 -0.72 4.11 -5.49
C MET A 19 0.03 5.44 -5.50
N LEU A 20 0.39 5.96 -6.68
CA LEU A 20 1.00 7.29 -6.80
C LEU A 20 0.02 8.40 -6.38
N VAL A 21 -1.23 8.31 -6.82
CA VAL A 21 -2.28 9.27 -6.42
C VAL A 21 -2.54 9.21 -4.92
N THR A 22 -2.63 8.01 -4.34
CA THR A 22 -2.78 7.84 -2.89
C THR A 22 -1.58 8.39 -2.13
N SER A 23 -0.36 8.14 -2.61
CA SER A 23 0.85 8.71 -2.01
C SER A 23 0.84 10.24 -2.04
N LEU A 24 0.45 10.84 -3.17
CA LEU A 24 0.35 12.29 -3.29
C LEU A 24 -0.70 12.87 -2.34
N PHE A 25 -1.85 12.21 -2.23
CA PHE A 25 -2.89 12.58 -1.27
C PHE A 25 -2.36 12.52 0.18
N CYS A 26 -1.62 11.47 0.54
CA CYS A 26 -1.00 11.35 1.86
C CYS A 26 0.01 12.48 2.16
N ILE A 27 0.80 12.88 1.16
CA ILE A 27 1.74 14.01 1.30
C ILE A 27 0.97 15.31 1.58
N ILE A 28 -0.05 15.60 0.79
CA ILE A 28 -0.89 16.80 0.96
C ILE A 28 -1.54 16.78 2.35
N PHE A 29 -2.11 15.65 2.76
CA PHE A 29 -2.70 15.49 4.08
C PHE A 29 -1.68 15.77 5.20
N ALA A 30 -0.48 15.18 5.12
CA ALA A 30 0.56 15.38 6.12
C ALA A 30 1.00 16.85 6.21
N ILE A 31 1.11 17.56 5.09
CA ILE A 31 1.45 18.99 5.06
C ILE A 31 0.36 19.83 5.74
N ILE A 32 -0.91 19.60 5.39
CA ILE A 32 -2.06 20.30 5.98
C ILE A 32 -2.04 20.09 7.49
N TYR A 33 -1.92 18.84 7.93
CA TYR A 33 -2.00 18.51 9.34
C TYR A 33 -0.79 19.05 10.13
N ASN A 34 0.40 19.04 9.54
CA ASN A 34 1.59 19.67 10.12
C ASN A 34 1.46 21.20 10.22
N HIS A 35 0.76 21.83 9.28
CA HIS A 35 0.49 23.27 9.32
C HIS A 35 -0.47 23.64 10.47
N PHE A 36 -1.51 22.82 10.68
CA PHE A 36 -2.50 23.03 11.75
C PHE A 36 -2.11 22.42 13.12
N GLY A 37 -1.04 21.64 13.19
CA GLY A 37 -0.62 20.93 14.40
C GLY A 37 -0.03 21.81 15.51
N HIS A 38 0.05 23.13 15.32
CA HIS A 38 0.54 24.10 16.32
C HIS A 38 1.86 23.70 17.02
N GLY A 39 2.79 23.08 16.29
CA GLY A 39 4.09 22.63 16.77
C GLY A 39 4.16 21.16 17.24
N VAL A 40 3.04 20.43 17.20
CA VAL A 40 2.99 18.99 17.50
C VAL A 40 3.05 18.20 16.20
N TYR A 41 4.10 17.39 16.04
CA TYR A 41 4.36 16.61 14.82
C TYR A 41 4.40 15.12 15.13
N SER A 42 3.94 14.30 14.19
CA SER A 42 4.14 12.86 14.22
C SER A 42 4.96 12.39 13.03
N VAL A 43 5.98 11.59 13.32
CA VAL A 43 6.82 10.90 12.34
C VAL A 43 5.96 9.94 11.51
N TYR A 44 5.05 9.19 12.14
CA TYR A 44 4.20 8.20 11.46
C TYR A 44 3.23 8.84 10.47
N MET A 45 2.69 10.01 10.78
CA MET A 45 1.83 10.75 9.85
C MET A 45 2.65 11.35 8.70
N THR A 46 3.80 11.94 9.00
CA THR A 46 4.65 12.59 7.99
C THR A 46 5.16 11.59 6.96
N TYR A 47 5.52 10.37 7.38
CA TYR A 47 6.07 9.34 6.50
C TYR A 47 5.05 8.32 6.00
N MET A 48 3.74 8.49 6.26
CA MET A 48 2.74 7.49 5.83
C MET A 48 2.69 7.30 4.31
N PHE A 49 3.07 8.32 3.52
CA PHE A 49 3.13 8.22 2.06
C PHE A 49 4.17 7.20 1.58
N LEU A 50 5.16 6.83 2.41
CA LEU A 50 6.15 5.83 2.05
C LEU A 50 5.54 4.44 1.85
N PHE A 51 4.44 4.12 2.55
CA PHE A 51 3.74 2.84 2.36
C PHE A 51 3.22 2.69 0.91
N PRO A 52 2.33 3.55 0.39
CA PRO A 52 1.87 3.44 -1.00
C PRO A 52 2.99 3.73 -2.01
N LEU A 53 3.99 4.55 -1.68
CA LEU A 53 5.09 4.83 -2.59
C LEU A 53 6.02 3.61 -2.77
N ILE A 54 6.59 3.09 -1.69
CA ILE A 54 7.57 2.00 -1.74
C ILE A 54 6.87 0.67 -2.01
N LEU A 55 5.91 0.29 -1.16
CA LEU A 55 5.23 -1.02 -1.28
C LEU A 55 4.27 -1.04 -2.48
N GLY A 56 3.64 0.08 -2.82
CA GLY A 56 2.74 0.16 -3.96
C GLY A 56 3.47 0.42 -5.27
N SER A 57 3.86 1.69 -5.48
CA SER A 57 4.42 2.12 -6.77
C SER A 57 5.76 1.47 -7.10
N GLY A 58 6.64 1.27 -6.10
CA GLY A 58 7.93 0.61 -6.28
C GLY A 58 7.79 -0.85 -6.72
N VAL A 59 6.95 -1.62 -6.02
CA VAL A 59 6.71 -3.03 -6.35
C VAL A 59 6.00 -3.17 -7.70
N TYR A 60 4.99 -2.34 -7.99
CA TYR A 60 4.33 -2.38 -9.30
C TYR A 60 5.23 -1.94 -10.46
N GLY A 61 6.13 -0.98 -10.23
CA GLY A 61 7.16 -0.60 -11.20
C GLY A 61 8.09 -1.77 -11.51
N LEU A 62 8.56 -2.46 -10.47
CA LEU A 62 9.40 -3.65 -10.63
C LEU A 62 8.68 -4.78 -11.38
N VAL A 63 7.42 -5.05 -11.08
CA VAL A 63 6.58 -6.04 -11.78
C VAL A 63 6.40 -5.71 -13.27
N LEU A 64 6.35 -4.43 -13.64
CA LEU A 64 6.26 -4.02 -15.05
C LEU A 64 7.57 -4.24 -15.81
N ILE A 65 8.72 -4.12 -15.14
CA ILE A 65 10.05 -4.33 -15.72
C ILE A 65 10.35 -5.83 -15.84
N LEU A 66 9.93 -6.64 -14.86
CA LEU A 66 10.20 -8.07 -14.82
C LEU A 66 9.14 -8.87 -15.61
N PRO A 67 9.47 -9.41 -16.80
CA PRO A 67 8.51 -10.10 -17.67
C PRO A 67 7.99 -11.43 -17.10
N GLN A 68 8.54 -11.89 -15.96
CA GLN A 68 8.28 -13.18 -15.32
C GLN A 68 7.01 -13.21 -14.45
N MET A 69 6.39 -12.06 -14.16
CA MET A 69 5.22 -11.93 -13.28
C MET A 69 3.93 -11.66 -14.07
N LYS A 70 3.76 -12.34 -15.20
CA LYS A 70 2.54 -12.23 -16.04
C LYS A 70 1.46 -13.16 -15.50
N GLY A 71 0.21 -12.67 -15.43
CA GLY A 71 -0.96 -13.51 -15.11
C GLY A 71 -1.48 -13.45 -13.67
N ILE A 72 -1.09 -12.46 -12.87
CA ILE A 72 -1.63 -12.26 -11.52
C ILE A 72 -3.16 -12.11 -11.60
N SER A 73 -3.90 -12.99 -10.90
CA SER A 73 -5.37 -12.92 -10.85
C SER A 73 -5.86 -11.72 -10.02
N ARG A 74 -7.16 -11.46 -10.02
CA ARG A 74 -7.74 -10.28 -9.33
C ARG A 74 -7.58 -10.34 -7.81
N LEU A 75 -7.62 -11.53 -7.23
CA LEU A 75 -7.64 -11.74 -5.80
C LEU A 75 -6.34 -11.32 -5.09
N PRO A 76 -5.14 -11.83 -5.44
CA PRO A 76 -3.89 -11.37 -4.83
C PRO A 76 -3.65 -9.88 -5.10
N PHE A 77 -4.00 -9.38 -6.30
CA PHE A 77 -3.85 -7.96 -6.61
C PHE A 77 -4.68 -7.06 -5.66
N ASN A 78 -5.96 -7.39 -5.44
CA ASN A 78 -6.81 -6.63 -4.53
C ASN A 78 -6.34 -6.77 -3.08
N LEU A 79 -5.96 -7.98 -2.67
CA LEU A 79 -5.48 -8.25 -1.31
C LEU A 79 -4.20 -7.47 -0.98
N TYR A 80 -3.30 -7.34 -1.97
CA TYR A 80 -2.08 -6.53 -1.86
C TYR A 80 -2.42 -5.04 -1.67
N ASN A 81 -3.31 -4.50 -2.51
CA ASN A 81 -3.74 -3.10 -2.42
C ASN A 81 -4.41 -2.80 -1.07
N SER A 82 -5.28 -3.71 -0.61
CA SER A 82 -5.93 -3.58 0.69
C SER A 82 -4.93 -3.63 1.84
N GLY A 83 -3.92 -4.53 1.79
CA GLY A 83 -2.88 -4.59 2.82
C GLY A 83 -2.07 -3.29 2.93
N ILE A 84 -1.67 -2.71 1.79
CA ILE A 84 -0.99 -1.39 1.77
C ILE A 84 -1.90 -0.30 2.33
N ALA A 85 -3.17 -0.29 1.96
CA ALA A 85 -4.13 0.67 2.50
C ALA A 85 -4.26 0.53 4.02
N THR A 86 -4.35 -0.69 4.55
CA THR A 86 -4.40 -0.95 6.00
C THR A 86 -3.15 -0.46 6.71
N LEU A 87 -1.95 -0.68 6.16
CA LEU A 87 -0.71 -0.16 6.73
C LEU A 87 -0.67 1.36 6.75
N THR A 88 -1.10 1.99 5.65
CA THR A 88 -1.18 3.46 5.53
C THR A 88 -2.14 4.04 6.57
N VAL A 89 -3.33 3.44 6.73
CA VAL A 89 -4.31 3.83 7.75
C VAL A 89 -3.77 3.59 9.16
N GLY A 90 -3.05 2.50 9.40
CA GLY A 90 -2.40 2.24 10.69
C GLY A 90 -1.36 3.31 11.04
N SER A 91 -0.55 3.74 10.06
CA SER A 91 0.42 4.84 10.24
C SER A 91 -0.28 6.17 10.51
N LEU A 92 -1.36 6.46 9.78
CA LEU A 92 -2.18 7.65 10.00
C LEU A 92 -2.77 7.68 11.42
N LEU A 93 -3.43 6.59 11.84
CA LEU A 93 -4.02 6.48 13.18
C LEU A 93 -2.97 6.61 14.27
N LYS A 94 -1.80 5.99 14.10
CA LYS A 94 -0.67 6.15 15.02
C LYS A 94 -0.30 7.63 15.18
N GLY A 95 -0.21 8.35 14.06
CA GLY A 95 0.15 9.75 14.09
C GLY A 95 -0.91 10.65 14.70
N ILE A 96 -2.19 10.36 14.48
CA ILE A 96 -3.30 11.06 15.15
C ILE A 96 -3.19 10.89 16.67
N PHE A 97 -2.97 9.67 17.16
CA PHE A 97 -2.86 9.42 18.60
C PHE A 97 -1.64 10.12 19.22
N GLU A 98 -0.49 10.13 18.53
CA GLU A 98 0.70 10.86 18.99
C GLU A 98 0.45 12.36 19.10
N ILE A 99 -0.20 12.96 18.10
CA ILE A 99 -0.54 14.39 18.14
C ILE A 99 -1.56 14.68 19.24
N ALA A 100 -2.50 13.77 19.48
CA ALA A 100 -3.47 13.87 20.57
C ALA A 100 -2.87 13.60 21.97
N GLY A 101 -1.59 13.23 22.08
CA GLY A 101 -0.96 12.88 23.36
C GLY A 101 -1.49 11.59 23.99
N THR A 102 -2.05 10.68 23.18
CA THR A 102 -2.64 9.41 23.63
C THR A 102 -1.99 8.23 22.93
N SER A 103 -2.29 7.01 23.38
CA SER A 103 -1.88 5.79 22.69
C SER A 103 -3.01 4.78 22.68
N SER A 104 -3.07 3.97 21.62
CA SER A 104 -4.08 2.94 21.47
C SER A 104 -3.42 1.61 21.10
N PRO A 105 -3.69 0.51 21.83
CA PRO A 105 -3.13 -0.80 21.52
C PRO A 105 -3.65 -1.34 20.18
N TYR A 106 -4.81 -0.85 19.71
CA TYR A 106 -5.42 -1.30 18.46
C TYR A 106 -4.64 -0.89 17.21
N VAL A 107 -3.73 0.09 17.30
CA VAL A 107 -2.88 0.48 16.17
C VAL A 107 -2.01 -0.68 15.69
N VAL A 108 -1.54 -1.52 16.61
CA VAL A 108 -0.72 -2.71 16.30
C VAL A 108 -1.49 -3.70 15.42
N VAL A 109 -2.81 -3.79 15.59
CA VAL A 109 -3.68 -4.67 14.79
C VAL A 109 -3.66 -4.26 13.32
N TYR A 110 -3.61 -2.96 13.00
CA TYR A 110 -3.54 -2.51 11.61
C TYR A 110 -2.22 -2.90 10.95
N TRP A 111 -1.11 -2.81 11.67
CA TRP A 111 0.20 -3.22 11.15
C TRP A 111 0.25 -4.74 10.92
N LEU A 112 -0.27 -5.51 11.87
CA LEU A 112 -0.32 -6.97 11.78
C LEU A 112 -1.22 -7.42 10.63
N VAL A 113 -2.46 -6.92 10.55
CA VAL A 113 -3.42 -7.29 9.49
C VAL A 113 -2.91 -6.85 8.11
N GLY A 114 -2.41 -5.62 7.98
CA GLY A 114 -1.87 -5.13 6.71
C GLY A 114 -0.70 -5.97 6.20
N THR A 115 0.21 -6.35 7.10
CA THR A 115 1.36 -7.22 6.76
C THR A 115 0.90 -8.62 6.36
N LEU A 116 -0.04 -9.21 7.11
CA LEU A 116 -0.60 -10.53 6.78
C LEU A 116 -1.29 -10.53 5.41
N MET A 117 -2.07 -9.49 5.09
CA MET A 117 -2.72 -9.38 3.78
C MET A 117 -1.69 -9.32 2.64
N ILE A 118 -0.60 -8.59 2.81
CA ILE A 118 0.50 -8.54 1.84
C ILE A 118 1.15 -9.92 1.68
N VAL A 119 1.47 -10.59 2.79
CA VAL A 119 2.07 -11.94 2.77
C VAL A 119 1.16 -12.94 2.08
N PHE A 120 -0.13 -13.00 2.44
CA PHE A 120 -1.10 -13.88 1.78
C PHE A 120 -1.24 -13.57 0.30
N SER A 121 -1.22 -12.29 -0.09
CA SER A 121 -1.26 -11.92 -1.50
C SER A 121 -0.08 -12.50 -2.28
N VAL A 122 1.13 -12.34 -1.74
CA VAL A 122 2.35 -12.86 -2.37
C VAL A 122 2.30 -14.39 -2.45
N LEU A 123 1.89 -15.08 -1.39
CA LEU A 123 1.75 -16.55 -1.39
C LEU A 123 0.76 -17.04 -2.46
N ILE A 124 -0.38 -16.37 -2.61
CA ILE A 124 -1.38 -16.71 -3.63
C ILE A 124 -0.83 -16.43 -5.03
N ALA A 125 -0.12 -15.31 -5.23
CA ALA A 125 0.51 -14.99 -6.50
C ALA A 125 1.60 -16.01 -6.87
N MET A 126 2.41 -16.47 -5.90
CA MET A 126 3.41 -17.52 -6.10
C MET A 126 2.76 -18.85 -6.46
N ARG A 127 1.71 -19.26 -5.74
CA ARG A 127 0.96 -20.49 -6.06
C ARG A 127 0.39 -20.45 -7.47
N GLN A 128 -0.14 -19.32 -7.92
CA GLN A 128 -0.67 -19.15 -9.27
C GLN A 128 0.39 -19.26 -10.36
N ARG A 129 1.65 -18.98 -10.04
CA ARG A 129 2.77 -19.14 -10.95
C ARG A 129 3.20 -20.60 -11.11
N ILE A 130 3.07 -21.43 -10.07
CA ILE A 130 3.45 -22.85 -10.13
C ILE A 130 2.44 -23.68 -10.94
N VAL A 131 1.17 -23.29 -10.90
CA VAL A 131 0.06 -24.05 -11.51
C VAL A 131 -0.14 -23.73 -12.99
N ASN A 132 0.39 -22.61 -13.50
CA ASN A 132 0.28 -22.17 -14.90
C ASN A 132 1.60 -22.35 -15.65
#